data_AF-A0A0S9QVT0-F1
#
_entry.id   AF-A0A0S9QVT0-F1
#
_cell.length_a   1.000
_cell.length_b   1.000
_cell.length_c   1.000
_cell.angle_alpha   90.00
_cell.angle_beta   90.00
_cell.angle_gamma   90.00
#
_symmetry.space_group_name_H-M   'P 1'
#
loop_
_entity.id
_entity.type
_entity.pdbx_description
1 polymer ?
#
loop_
_entity_poly.entity_id
_entity_poly.type
_entity_poly.pdbx_seq_one_letter_code
_entity_poly.pdbx_strand_id
1 'polypeptide(L)'
;MIATRWSRLAWAAGALVVVGSAIALTVVLVTTPRPDETLHVTAAEPDDLVRGLVARGASRAHIADSTLRSYGSFLGLEIWSGTDGFGSPCILSVNRANDTLSDLRCAPHPAELFIDIASFGDDYDGLPGEGLIRFIHRGGTVDAYVHLMPGTD
;
A
#
# COMPACT_ATOMS: atom_id res chain seq x y z
N MET A 1 -55.41 -12.84 -23.92
CA MET A 1 -54.01 -13.27 -24.19
C MET A 1 -53.01 -12.12 -23.98
N ILE A 2 -53.03 -11.42 -22.84
CA ILE A 2 -52.17 -10.25 -22.59
C ILE A 2 -51.20 -10.49 -21.42
N ALA A 3 -51.62 -11.26 -20.40
CA ALA A 3 -50.81 -11.60 -19.23
C ALA A 3 -49.52 -12.38 -19.54
N THR A 4 -49.51 -13.19 -20.60
CA THR A 4 -48.36 -14.05 -20.97
C THR A 4 -47.21 -13.27 -21.63
N ARG A 5 -47.47 -12.08 -22.19
CA ARG A 5 -46.43 -11.25 -22.85
C ARG A 5 -45.66 -10.40 -21.83
N TRP A 6 -46.34 -9.93 -20.80
CA TRP A 6 -45.76 -9.07 -19.76
C TRP A 6 -44.85 -9.85 -18.81
N SER A 7 -45.23 -11.09 -18.46
CA SER A 7 -44.35 -11.96 -17.67
C SER A 7 -43.03 -12.23 -18.42
N ARG A 8 -43.07 -12.57 -19.71
CA ARG A 8 -41.86 -12.83 -20.51
C ARG A 8 -40.94 -11.62 -20.62
N LEU A 9 -41.50 -10.41 -20.73
CA LEU A 9 -40.72 -9.15 -20.73
C LEU A 9 -40.08 -8.87 -19.37
N ALA A 10 -40.80 -9.11 -18.26
CA ALA A 10 -40.25 -8.96 -16.91
C ALA A 10 -39.11 -9.97 -16.64
N TRP A 11 -39.24 -11.21 -17.11
CA TRP A 11 -38.19 -12.23 -17.02
C TRP A 11 -36.96 -11.86 -17.86
N ALA A 12 -37.15 -11.35 -19.08
CA ALA A 12 -36.06 -10.93 -19.94
C ALA A 12 -35.30 -9.72 -19.37
N ALA A 13 -36.02 -8.74 -18.82
CA ALA A 13 -35.42 -7.58 -18.16
C ALA A 13 -34.66 -7.98 -16.88
N GLY A 14 -35.24 -8.87 -16.06
CA GLY A 14 -34.57 -9.39 -14.86
C GLY A 14 -33.28 -10.16 -15.18
N ALA A 15 -33.31 -11.01 -16.22
CA ALA A 15 -32.13 -11.76 -16.66
C ALA A 15 -31.01 -10.84 -17.16
N LEU A 16 -31.35 -9.77 -17.90
CA LEU A 16 -30.39 -8.76 -18.37
C LEU A 16 -29.72 -8.00 -17.21
N VAL A 17 -30.49 -7.65 -16.17
CA VAL A 17 -29.94 -6.97 -14.99
C VAL A 17 -29.00 -7.90 -14.21
N VAL A 18 -29.36 -9.17 -14.02
CA VAL A 18 -28.52 -10.15 -13.31
C VAL A 18 -27.22 -10.44 -14.08
N VAL A 19 -27.31 -10.62 -15.41
CA VAL A 19 -26.12 -10.85 -16.24
C VAL A 19 -25.23 -9.60 -16.31
N GLY A 20 -25.83 -8.41 -16.48
CA GLY A 20 -25.08 -7.15 -16.52
C GLY A 20 -24.36 -6.84 -15.20
N SER A 21 -25.03 -7.06 -14.07
CA SER A 21 -24.41 -6.88 -12.74
C SER A 21 -23.31 -7.91 -12.45
N ALA A 22 -23.49 -9.16 -12.84
CA ALA A 22 -22.47 -10.20 -12.70
C ALA A 22 -21.22 -9.91 -13.54
N ILE A 23 -21.38 -9.40 -14.76
CA ILE A 23 -20.25 -9.01 -15.63
C ILE A 23 -19.52 -7.78 -15.05
N ALA A 24 -20.25 -6.77 -14.57
CA ALA A 24 -19.64 -5.60 -13.97
C ALA A 24 -18.81 -5.94 -12.71
N LEU A 25 -19.33 -6.81 -11.85
CA LEU A 25 -18.63 -7.28 -10.64
C LEU A 25 -17.38 -8.11 -10.99
N THR A 26 -17.46 -8.99 -11.98
CA THR A 26 -16.31 -9.81 -12.40
C THR A 26 -15.22 -8.96 -13.07
N VAL A 27 -15.57 -7.97 -13.88
CA VAL A 27 -14.58 -7.04 -14.48
C VAL A 27 -13.84 -6.26 -13.40
N VAL A 28 -14.54 -5.69 -12.40
CA VAL A 28 -13.91 -4.90 -11.33
C VAL A 28 -12.93 -5.74 -10.48
N LEU A 29 -13.25 -7.02 -10.22
CA LEU A 29 -12.40 -7.94 -9.46
C LEU A 29 -11.15 -8.43 -10.21
N VAL A 30 -11.16 -8.31 -11.54
CA VAL A 30 -10.04 -8.70 -12.41
C VAL A 30 -9.15 -7.50 -12.71
N THR A 31 -9.70 -6.29 -12.78
CA THR A 31 -8.93 -5.09 -13.17
C THR A 31 -8.32 -4.29 -12.02
N THR A 32 -8.69 -4.58 -10.76
CA THR A 32 -8.08 -3.90 -9.61
C THR A 32 -6.71 -4.53 -9.32
N PRO A 33 -5.60 -3.74 -9.37
CA PRO A 33 -4.28 -4.25 -9.01
C PRO A 33 -4.34 -4.78 -7.58
N ARG A 34 -4.10 -6.08 -7.42
CA ARG A 34 -3.94 -6.67 -6.10
C ARG A 34 -2.55 -6.34 -5.59
N PRO A 35 -2.41 -5.98 -4.31
CA PRO A 35 -1.08 -5.83 -3.74
C PRO A 35 -0.34 -7.17 -3.82
N ASP A 36 0.97 -7.08 -4.01
CA ASP A 36 1.86 -8.24 -3.94
C ASP A 36 1.95 -8.75 -2.49
N GLU A 37 1.81 -7.85 -1.52
CA GLU A 37 1.72 -8.18 -0.09
C GLU A 37 0.89 -7.13 0.66
N THR A 38 0.12 -7.56 1.67
CA THR A 38 -0.56 -6.64 2.61
C THR A 38 0.00 -6.83 4.01
N LEU A 39 0.77 -5.83 4.44
CA LEU A 39 1.40 -5.78 5.74
C LEU A 39 0.41 -5.32 6.82
N HIS A 40 0.48 -5.95 7.98
CA HIS A 40 -0.40 -5.69 9.11
C HIS A 40 0.41 -5.16 10.30
N VAL A 41 -0.23 -4.34 11.15
CA VAL A 41 0.41 -3.84 12.36
C VAL A 41 0.96 -4.99 13.20
N THR A 42 2.19 -4.84 13.63
CA THR A 42 2.89 -5.80 14.50
C THR A 42 3.01 -5.24 15.92
N ALA A 43 3.43 -6.10 16.86
CA ALA A 43 3.74 -5.70 18.22
C ALA A 43 5.18 -5.17 18.39
N ALA A 44 5.93 -4.98 17.30
CA ALA A 44 7.31 -4.51 17.39
C ALA A 44 7.34 -3.04 17.81
N GLU A 45 8.13 -2.76 18.86
CA GLU A 45 8.39 -1.41 19.33
C GLU A 45 9.63 -0.82 18.63
N PRO A 46 9.68 0.50 18.40
CA PRO A 46 10.84 1.13 17.78
C PRO A 46 12.04 1.02 18.71
N ASP A 47 13.10 0.37 18.22
CA ASP A 47 14.39 0.29 18.91
C ASP A 47 15.23 1.57 18.72
N ASP A 48 16.42 1.59 19.29
CA ASP A 48 17.31 2.76 19.24
C ASP A 48 17.76 3.09 17.81
N LEU A 49 17.86 2.09 16.92
CA LEU A 49 18.19 2.31 15.52
C LEU A 49 17.05 3.06 14.83
N VAL A 50 15.82 2.55 14.92
CA VAL A 50 14.63 3.18 14.30
C VAL A 50 14.42 4.58 14.86
N ARG A 51 14.48 4.75 16.19
CA ARG A 51 14.37 6.08 16.82
C ARG A 51 15.46 7.02 16.33
N GLY A 52 16.71 6.55 16.25
CA GLY A 52 17.82 7.34 15.74
C GLY A 52 17.65 7.77 14.28
N LEU A 53 17.15 6.87 13.42
CA LEU A 53 16.89 7.15 12.01
C LEU A 53 15.73 8.13 11.82
N VAL A 54 14.64 7.95 12.56
CA VAL A 54 13.51 8.89 12.54
C VAL A 54 13.95 10.26 13.06
N ALA A 55 14.67 10.33 14.18
CA ALA A 55 15.15 11.60 14.73
C ALA A 55 16.04 12.39 13.75
N ARG A 56 16.88 11.70 12.96
CA ARG A 56 17.77 12.34 11.97
C ARG A 56 17.06 12.62 10.64
N GLY A 57 16.48 11.57 10.05
CA GLY A 57 15.90 11.59 8.70
C GLY A 57 14.50 12.21 8.63
N ALA A 58 13.75 12.20 9.73
CA ALA A 58 12.43 12.82 9.87
C ALA A 58 12.45 14.09 10.72
N SER A 59 13.63 14.69 10.96
CA SER A 59 13.78 15.86 11.85
C SER A 59 12.83 17.01 11.51
N ARG A 60 12.51 17.20 10.23
CA ARG A 60 11.53 18.21 9.78
C ARG A 60 10.08 17.83 10.06
N ALA A 61 9.75 16.54 10.04
CA ALA A 61 8.41 16.03 10.29
C ALA A 61 8.07 16.00 11.80
N HIS A 62 9.06 16.00 12.69
CA HIS A 62 8.82 15.96 14.15
C HIS A 62 7.89 14.80 14.54
N ILE A 63 8.13 13.62 13.96
CA ILE A 63 7.34 12.42 14.26
C ILE A 63 7.55 12.05 15.73
N ALA A 64 6.47 11.92 16.49
CA ALA A 64 6.55 11.56 17.89
C ALA A 64 6.81 10.04 18.02
N ASP A 65 7.88 9.65 18.73
CA ASP A 65 8.25 8.24 18.94
C ASP A 65 7.10 7.38 19.46
N SER A 66 6.29 7.94 20.37
CA SER A 66 5.11 7.27 20.94
C SER A 66 4.00 6.92 19.94
N THR A 67 4.05 7.49 18.74
CA THR A 67 3.07 7.25 17.66
C THR A 67 3.54 6.23 16.65
N LEU A 68 4.81 5.79 16.74
CA LEU A 68 5.37 4.82 15.81
C LEU A 68 4.69 3.47 15.94
N ARG A 69 4.29 2.90 14.81
CA ARG A 69 3.73 1.55 14.69
C ARG A 69 4.43 0.81 13.56
N SER A 70 4.88 -0.41 13.84
CA SER A 70 5.50 -1.30 12.85
C SER A 70 4.44 -2.08 12.08
N TYR A 71 4.70 -2.33 10.79
CA TYR A 71 3.91 -3.21 9.93
C TYR A 71 4.69 -4.47 9.50
N GLY A 72 5.91 -4.64 10.02
CA GLY A 72 6.82 -5.72 9.60
C GLY A 72 7.68 -5.31 8.40
N SER A 73 8.18 -6.30 7.67
CA SER A 73 9.16 -6.11 6.60
C SER A 73 8.72 -6.72 5.28
N PHE A 74 9.07 -6.07 4.18
CA PHE A 74 8.91 -6.59 2.83
C PHE A 74 10.18 -6.33 2.03
N LEU A 75 10.78 -7.39 1.46
CA LEU A 75 12.02 -7.31 0.67
C LEU A 75 13.16 -6.55 1.39
N GLY A 76 13.35 -6.84 2.68
CA GLY A 76 14.39 -6.20 3.52
C GLY A 76 14.05 -4.78 4.02
N LEU A 77 12.93 -4.20 3.58
CA LEU A 77 12.44 -2.90 4.03
C LEU A 77 11.47 -3.05 5.19
N GLU A 78 11.81 -2.49 6.35
CA GLU A 78 10.91 -2.42 7.50
C GLU A 78 9.99 -1.20 7.40
N ILE A 79 8.69 -1.43 7.47
CA ILE A 79 7.69 -0.38 7.27
C ILE A 79 7.10 0.07 8.61
N TRP A 80 7.06 1.38 8.78
CA TRP A 80 6.53 2.03 9.96
C TRP A 80 5.53 3.13 9.58
N SER A 81 4.59 3.41 10.48
CA SER A 81 3.78 4.63 10.44
C SER A 81 3.95 5.44 11.72
N GLY A 82 3.73 6.74 11.64
CA GLY A 82 3.67 7.62 12.80
C GLY A 82 2.76 8.81 12.55
N THR A 83 2.81 9.78 13.45
CA THR A 83 2.11 11.07 13.31
C THR A 83 3.11 12.20 13.46
N ASP A 84 3.09 13.14 12.53
CA ASP A 84 3.96 14.33 12.55
C ASP A 84 3.54 15.33 13.64
N GLY A 85 4.36 16.36 13.84
CA GLY A 85 4.09 17.42 14.80
C GLY A 85 2.83 18.25 14.52
N PHE A 86 2.20 18.09 13.35
CA PHE A 86 0.98 18.77 12.92
C PHE A 86 -0.25 17.85 12.96
N GLY A 87 -0.10 16.59 13.39
CA GLY A 87 -1.18 15.63 13.45
C GLY A 87 -1.46 14.89 12.14
N SER A 88 -0.61 15.02 11.12
CA SER A 88 -0.74 14.29 9.86
C SER A 88 -0.13 12.89 9.99
N PRO A 89 -0.78 11.84 9.43
CA PRO A 89 -0.18 10.52 9.38
C PRO A 89 1.05 10.51 8.47
N CYS A 90 2.03 9.72 8.85
CA CYS A 90 3.26 9.48 8.09
C CYS A 90 3.48 7.99 7.86
N ILE A 91 4.08 7.66 6.73
CA ILE A 91 4.63 6.35 6.41
C ILE A 91 6.12 6.51 6.14
N LEU A 92 6.91 5.57 6.63
CA LEU A 92 8.36 5.56 6.45
C LEU A 92 8.87 4.14 6.31
N SER A 93 9.98 4.03 5.59
CA SER A 93 10.69 2.77 5.36
C SER A 93 12.10 2.86 5.91
N VAL A 94 12.49 1.82 6.63
CA VAL A 94 13.83 1.65 7.19
C VAL A 94 14.48 0.46 6.53
N ASN A 95 15.67 0.66 5.98
CA ASN A 95 16.54 -0.44 5.58
C ASN A 95 17.57 -0.65 6.70
N ARG A 96 17.43 -1.75 7.43
CA ARG A 96 18.34 -2.12 8.53
C ARG A 96 19.69 -2.63 8.05
N ALA A 97 19.78 -3.13 6.82
CA ALA A 97 21.04 -3.67 6.31
C ALA A 97 22.10 -2.58 6.09
N ASN A 98 21.67 -1.34 5.85
CA ASN A 98 22.54 -0.19 5.60
C ASN A 98 22.31 0.98 6.57
N ASP A 99 21.53 0.77 7.64
CA ASP A 99 21.17 1.79 8.63
C ASP A 99 20.62 3.08 8.00
N THR A 100 19.67 2.95 7.06
CA THR A 100 19.07 4.12 6.37
C THR A 100 17.56 4.20 6.51
N LEU A 101 17.07 5.44 6.46
CA LEU A 101 15.67 5.75 6.20
C LEU A 101 15.51 5.87 4.68
N SER A 102 14.91 4.86 4.04
CA SER A 102 14.84 4.77 2.58
C SER A 102 13.91 5.83 1.98
N ASP A 103 12.74 6.05 2.59
CA ASP A 103 11.83 7.14 2.25
C ASP A 103 10.91 7.46 3.43
N LEU A 104 10.34 8.66 3.42
CA LEU A 104 9.36 9.13 4.39
C LEU A 104 8.42 10.15 3.77
N ARG A 105 7.13 9.94 3.98
CA ARG A 105 6.08 10.88 3.58
C ARG A 105 5.07 11.06 4.69
N CYS A 106 4.55 12.28 4.79
CA CYS A 106 3.44 12.64 5.64
C CYS A 106 2.40 13.35 4.77
N ALA A 107 1.12 13.02 4.95
CA ALA A 107 0.05 13.63 4.18
C ALA A 107 -1.22 13.72 5.04
N PRO A 108 -1.93 14.86 5.05
CA PRO A 108 -3.19 14.98 5.77
C PRO A 108 -4.30 14.19 5.07
N HIS A 109 -5.28 13.69 5.81
CA HIS A 109 -6.48 13.14 5.20
C HIS A 109 -7.25 14.22 4.40
N PRO A 110 -7.90 13.86 3.27
CA PRO A 110 -8.09 12.50 2.72
C PRO A 110 -7.01 12.09 1.70
N ALA A 111 -5.84 12.74 1.68
CA ALA A 111 -4.79 12.40 0.70
C ALA A 111 -4.35 10.94 0.88
N GLU A 112 -4.09 10.27 -0.24
CA GLU A 112 -3.50 8.94 -0.22
C GLU A 112 -2.04 9.06 0.22
N LEU A 113 -1.69 8.29 1.25
CA LEU A 113 -0.35 8.30 1.84
C LEU A 113 0.42 7.10 1.32
N PHE A 114 1.47 7.36 0.54
CA PHE A 114 2.33 6.32 -0.02
C PHE A 114 3.80 6.77 -0.07
N ILE A 115 4.70 5.81 -0.17
CA ILE A 115 6.12 5.99 -0.45
C ILE A 115 6.52 5.10 -1.62
N ASP A 116 7.50 5.58 -2.38
CA ASP A 116 7.99 4.94 -3.59
C ASP A 116 9.50 4.73 -3.45
N ILE A 117 9.92 3.46 -3.41
CA ILE A 117 11.31 3.09 -3.22
C ILE A 117 11.82 2.44 -4.50
N ALA A 118 12.65 3.18 -5.23
CA ALA A 118 13.34 2.66 -6.39
C ALA A 118 14.44 1.68 -5.98
N SER A 119 14.62 0.64 -6.78
CA SER A 119 15.69 -0.34 -6.66
C SER A 119 16.42 -0.46 -7.99
N PHE A 120 17.75 -0.51 -7.93
CA PHE A 120 18.61 -0.70 -9.09
C PHE A 120 19.16 -2.13 -9.19
N GLY A 121 18.41 -3.13 -8.71
CA GLY A 121 18.63 -4.55 -8.98
C GLY A 121 19.36 -5.35 -7.90
N ASP A 122 20.22 -4.73 -7.08
CA ASP A 122 20.91 -5.38 -5.95
C ASP A 122 20.67 -4.71 -4.58
N ASP A 123 19.93 -3.59 -4.56
CA ASP A 123 19.73 -2.77 -3.36
C ASP A 123 18.90 -3.44 -2.25
N TYR A 124 18.04 -4.42 -2.62
CA TYR A 124 17.08 -5.03 -1.70
C TYR A 124 16.93 -6.53 -1.95
N ASP A 125 16.85 -7.30 -0.87
CA ASP A 125 16.69 -8.75 -0.92
C ASP A 125 15.41 -9.12 -1.68
N GLY A 126 15.56 -9.64 -2.89
CA GLY A 126 14.49 -10.34 -3.61
C GLY A 126 13.77 -9.56 -4.70
N LEU A 127 14.21 -8.36 -5.10
CA LEU A 127 13.74 -7.76 -6.36
C LEU A 127 14.45 -8.41 -7.56
N PRO A 128 13.73 -9.00 -8.52
CA PRO A 128 14.33 -9.71 -9.65
C PRO A 128 14.96 -8.80 -10.74
N GLY A 129 15.07 -7.49 -10.49
CA GLY A 129 15.62 -6.52 -11.44
C GLY A 129 15.40 -5.06 -10.99
N GLU A 130 15.69 -4.11 -11.88
CA GLU A 130 15.40 -2.70 -11.64
C GLU A 130 13.89 -2.46 -11.55
N GLY A 131 13.46 -1.65 -10.59
CA GLY A 131 12.06 -1.44 -10.34
C GLY A 131 11.75 -0.45 -9.23
N LEU A 132 10.49 -0.44 -8.85
CA LEU A 132 9.92 0.40 -7.82
C LEU A 132 9.05 -0.47 -6.91
N ILE A 133 9.19 -0.31 -5.59
CA ILE A 133 8.20 -0.79 -4.63
C ILE A 133 7.40 0.42 -4.15
N ARG A 134 6.08 0.37 -4.33
CA ARG A 134 5.14 1.34 -3.77
C ARG A 134 4.47 0.76 -2.54
N PHE A 135 4.56 1.47 -1.42
CA PHE A 135 3.83 1.14 -0.19
C PHE A 135 2.72 2.15 0.03
N ILE A 136 1.47 1.69 0.14
CA ILE A 136 0.29 2.54 0.35
C ILE A 136 -0.29 2.29 1.74
N HIS A 137 -0.40 3.33 2.55
CA HIS A 137 -1.00 3.27 3.88
C HIS A 137 -2.54 3.29 3.81
N ARG A 138 -3.19 2.31 4.45
CA ARG A 138 -4.65 2.14 4.48
C ARG A 138 -5.23 2.26 5.91
N GLY A 139 -4.62 3.09 6.76
CA GLY A 139 -5.09 3.34 8.13
C GLY A 139 -4.70 2.25 9.15
N GLY A 140 -4.80 0.97 8.78
CA GLY A 140 -4.43 -0.17 9.64
C GLY A 140 -3.61 -1.26 8.94
N THR A 141 -3.41 -1.14 7.63
CA THR A 141 -2.54 -2.01 6.83
C THR A 141 -1.68 -1.15 5.91
N VAL A 142 -0.63 -1.77 5.37
CA VAL A 142 0.15 -1.20 4.27
C VAL A 142 0.15 -2.19 3.12
N ASP A 143 -0.33 -1.74 1.98
CA ASP A 143 -0.31 -2.52 0.74
C ASP A 143 1.01 -2.26 0.00
N ALA A 144 1.73 -3.32 -0.36
CA ALA A 144 2.95 -3.26 -1.15
C ALA A 144 2.68 -3.67 -2.60
N TYR A 145 3.20 -2.89 -3.53
CA TYR A 145 3.10 -3.13 -4.97
C TYR A 145 4.50 -3.08 -5.59
N VAL A 146 4.88 -4.13 -6.29
CA VAL A 146 6.13 -4.24 -7.03
C VAL A 146 5.89 -3.89 -8.49
N HIS A 147 6.62 -2.89 -8.95
CA HIS A 147 6.61 -2.44 -10.33
C HIS A 147 7.99 -2.68 -10.93
N LEU A 148 8.13 -3.77 -11.69
CA LEU A 148 9.35 -4.07 -12.42
C LEU A 148 9.44 -3.18 -13.66
N MET A 149 10.60 -2.59 -13.90
CA MET A 149 10.86 -1.96 -15.19
C MET A 149 11.17 -3.05 -16.21
N PRO A 150 10.62 -2.97 -17.43
CA PRO A 150 10.99 -3.90 -18.49
C PRO A 150 12.49 -3.75 -18.77
N GLY A 151 13.23 -4.85 -18.65
CA GLY A 151 14.67 -4.86 -18.88
C GLY A 151 15.00 -4.35 -20.27
N THR A 152 16.00 -3.46 -20.36
CA THR A 152 16.73 -3.27 -21.61
C THR A 152 17.70 -4.44 -21.73
N ASP A 153 17.24 -5.53 -22.34
CA ASP A 153 18.10 -6.62 -22.81
C ASP A 153 19.14 -6.11 -23.83
#